data_AF-A0A662YCN7-F1
#
_entry.id   AF-A0A662YCN7-F1
#
_cell.length_a   1.000
_cell.length_b   1.000
_cell.length_c   1.000
_cell.angle_alpha   90.00
_cell.angle_beta   90.00
_cell.angle_gamma   90.00
#
_symmetry.space_group_name_H-M   'P 1'
#
loop_
_entity.id
_entity.type
_entity.pdbx_description
1 polymer ?
#
loop_
_entity_poly.entity_id
_entity_poly.type
_entity_poly.pdbx_seq_one_letter_code
_entity_poly.pdbx_strand_id
1 'polypeptide(L)'
;MGSPQLSARRTTWTFLRALLWKNWIIKSRHPIATACEILVPVVFILLLGLLKSTTNTIAVPTGWSDTDTTSDATIGTSYNLFQPTGQTMEWVDAELPKFALHETSMVGLILSLGLQSIADGLRMQELSATDLATCTTGVTAEGLVDTNTSSAYRVPTECAEKVAPYKIGIAPDNAFTRNYFAETMDLWYPRMDLLNSSSSSLVVPSFKESVQFFDSNDALTEYVKSDDYGKGLDNPHIYAAIVFDSAPEGDAIGSFASIEY
;
A
#
# COMPACT_ATOMS: atom_id res chain seq x y z
N MET A 1 -11.05 76.24 9.16
CA MET A 1 -11.45 76.78 7.84
C MET A 1 -10.24 77.49 7.25
N GLY A 2 -9.68 77.20 6.09
CA GLY A 2 -10.06 76.38 4.95
C GLY A 2 -9.21 76.89 3.78
N SER A 3 -8.78 75.99 2.88
CA SER A 3 -8.31 76.30 1.52
C SER A 3 -6.80 76.36 1.16
N PRO A 4 -5.82 75.68 1.81
CA PRO A 4 -4.58 75.34 1.10
C PRO A 4 -4.74 74.11 0.18
N GLN A 5 -5.81 73.33 0.40
CA GLN A 5 -6.04 72.03 -0.26
C GLN A 5 -6.46 72.13 -1.73
N LEU A 6 -7.06 73.24 -2.19
CA LEU A 6 -7.59 73.34 -3.55
C LEU A 6 -6.53 73.72 -4.59
N SER A 7 -5.59 74.60 -4.24
CA SER A 7 -4.48 74.96 -5.15
C SER A 7 -3.51 73.80 -5.30
N ALA A 8 -3.09 73.17 -4.20
CA ALA A 8 -2.25 71.97 -4.22
C ALA A 8 -2.89 70.84 -5.03
N ARG A 9 -4.19 70.59 -4.86
CA ARG A 9 -4.92 69.56 -5.63
C ARG A 9 -5.04 69.89 -7.12
N ARG A 10 -5.15 71.17 -7.51
CA ARG A 10 -5.05 71.61 -8.91
C ARG A 10 -3.65 71.37 -9.48
N THR A 11 -2.60 71.63 -8.72
CA THR A 11 -1.21 71.38 -9.15
C THR A 11 -0.92 69.89 -9.28
N THR A 12 -1.41 69.06 -8.36
CA THR A 12 -1.28 67.61 -8.44
C THR A 12 -2.07 67.03 -9.61
N TRP A 13 -3.27 67.54 -9.90
CA TRP A 13 -4.08 67.05 -11.02
C TRP A 13 -3.49 67.44 -12.38
N THR A 14 -2.93 68.65 -12.51
CA THR A 14 -2.21 69.08 -13.72
C THR A 14 -0.93 68.28 -13.91
N PHE A 15 -0.20 67.98 -12.83
CA PHE A 15 0.98 67.09 -12.87
C PHE A 15 0.61 65.64 -13.23
N LEU A 16 -0.44 65.06 -12.63
CA LEU A 16 -0.96 63.73 -12.98
C LEU A 16 -1.41 63.66 -14.43
N ARG A 17 -2.10 64.70 -14.93
CA ARG A 17 -2.51 64.79 -16.34
C ARG A 17 -1.30 64.82 -17.26
N ALA A 18 -0.27 65.58 -16.93
CA ALA A 18 0.97 65.62 -17.70
C ALA A 18 1.69 64.26 -17.70
N LEU A 19 1.73 63.56 -16.55
CA LEU A 19 2.31 62.22 -16.45
C LEU A 19 1.52 61.17 -17.24
N LEU A 20 0.19 61.17 -17.15
CA LEU A 20 -0.68 60.27 -17.92
C LEU A 20 -0.58 60.56 -19.42
N TRP A 21 -0.51 61.83 -19.83
CA TRP A 21 -0.34 62.21 -21.23
C TRP A 21 1.04 61.81 -21.76
N LYS A 22 2.10 61.96 -20.95
CA LYS A 22 3.44 61.46 -21.28
C LYS A 22 3.43 59.93 -21.42
N ASN A 23 2.86 59.20 -20.47
CA ASN A 23 2.75 57.73 -20.53
C ASN A 23 1.90 57.28 -21.73
N TRP A 24 0.84 58.01 -22.05
CA TRP A 24 0.00 57.77 -23.22
C TRP A 24 0.78 57.92 -24.53
N ILE A 25 1.58 58.99 -24.67
CA ILE A 25 2.44 59.19 -25.85
C ILE A 25 3.50 58.11 -25.97
N ILE A 26 4.10 57.69 -24.86
CA ILE A 26 5.06 56.59 -24.87
C ILE A 26 4.39 55.31 -25.36
N LYS A 27 3.17 55.02 -24.87
CA LYS A 27 2.41 53.83 -25.26
C LYS A 27 1.92 53.87 -26.71
N SER A 28 1.58 55.05 -27.24
CA SER A 28 1.16 55.21 -28.65
C SER A 28 2.32 55.16 -29.65
N ARG A 29 3.55 55.46 -29.21
CA ARG A 29 4.77 55.36 -30.04
C ARG A 29 5.34 53.94 -30.15
N HIS A 30 4.92 53.03 -29.27
CA HIS A 30 5.28 51.61 -29.32
C HIS A 30 4.04 50.74 -29.55
N PRO A 31 3.39 50.83 -30.73
CA PRO A 31 2.13 50.14 -31.01
C PRO A 31 2.26 48.62 -30.88
N ILE A 32 3.43 48.06 -31.21
CA ILE A 32 3.71 46.61 -31.10
C ILE A 32 3.71 46.16 -29.64
N ALA A 33 4.41 46.89 -28.75
CA ALA A 33 4.48 46.54 -27.33
C ALA A 33 3.10 46.64 -26.67
N THR A 34 2.33 47.69 -27.00
CA THR A 34 0.95 47.88 -26.53
C THR A 34 0.02 46.79 -27.06
N ALA A 35 0.17 46.38 -28.32
CA ALA A 35 -0.59 45.27 -28.89
C ALA A 35 -0.25 43.94 -28.20
N CYS A 36 1.03 43.65 -27.93
CA CYS A 36 1.44 42.46 -27.18
C CYS A 36 0.90 42.45 -25.74
N GLU A 37 0.93 43.59 -25.05
CA GLU A 37 0.40 43.73 -23.67
C GLU A 37 -1.09 43.35 -23.57
N ILE A 38 -1.86 43.58 -24.65
CA ILE A 38 -3.29 43.22 -24.73
C ILE A 38 -3.48 41.81 -25.30
N LEU A 39 -2.76 41.46 -26.38
CA LEU A 39 -2.94 40.19 -27.07
C LEU A 39 -2.46 39.00 -26.25
N VAL A 40 -1.37 39.12 -25.50
CA VAL A 40 -0.83 38.02 -24.69
C VAL A 40 -1.85 37.53 -23.64
N PRO A 41 -2.43 38.36 -22.76
CA PRO A 41 -3.43 37.89 -21.81
C PRO A 41 -4.71 37.40 -22.50
N VAL A 42 -5.11 38.01 -23.62
CA VAL A 42 -6.28 37.55 -24.40
C VAL A 42 -6.05 36.14 -24.98
N VAL A 43 -4.90 35.91 -25.59
CA VAL A 43 -4.51 34.59 -26.12
C VAL A 43 -4.44 33.56 -24.99
N PHE A 44 -3.88 33.91 -23.83
CA PHE A 44 -3.85 33.01 -22.66
C PHE A 44 -5.25 32.65 -22.16
N ILE A 45 -6.16 33.62 -22.07
CA ILE A 45 -7.56 33.36 -21.65
C ILE A 45 -8.26 32.45 -22.68
N LEU A 46 -8.05 32.68 -23.97
CA LEU A 46 -8.61 31.82 -25.03
C LEU A 46 -8.04 30.41 -24.98
N LEU A 47 -6.73 30.26 -24.77
CA LEU A 47 -6.08 28.96 -24.61
C LEU A 47 -6.61 28.21 -23.38
N LEU A 48 -6.74 28.89 -22.24
CA LEU A 48 -7.31 28.29 -21.03
C LEU A 48 -8.79 27.92 -21.22
N GLY A 49 -9.55 28.73 -21.97
CA GLY A 49 -10.93 28.41 -22.34
C GLY A 49 -11.04 27.18 -23.25
N LEU A 50 -10.17 27.07 -24.24
CA LEU A 50 -10.08 25.89 -25.12
C LEU A 50 -9.67 24.65 -24.33
N LEU A 51 -8.66 24.74 -23.48
CA LEU A 51 -8.25 23.65 -22.58
C LEU A 51 -9.40 23.24 -21.67
N LYS A 52 -10.13 24.20 -21.09
CA LYS A 52 -11.33 23.93 -20.29
C LYS A 52 -12.42 23.24 -21.10
N SER A 53 -12.59 23.54 -22.39
CA SER A 53 -13.57 22.88 -23.25
C SER A 53 -13.24 21.41 -23.52
N THR A 54 -11.98 21.00 -23.34
CA THR A 54 -11.57 19.59 -23.43
C THR A 54 -11.80 18.80 -22.14
N THR A 55 -12.13 19.48 -21.04
CA THR A 55 -12.41 18.85 -19.74
C THR A 55 -13.90 18.88 -19.44
N ASN A 56 -14.48 17.74 -19.07
CA ASN A 56 -15.87 17.69 -18.63
C ASN A 56 -15.98 18.10 -17.16
N THR A 57 -16.94 18.97 -16.84
CA THR A 57 -17.32 19.24 -15.44
C THR A 57 -18.26 18.14 -14.96
N ILE A 58 -17.79 17.33 -14.02
CA ILE A 58 -18.55 16.22 -13.47
C ILE A 58 -19.15 16.66 -12.13
N ALA A 59 -20.47 16.57 -12.01
CA ALA A 59 -21.17 16.85 -10.76
C ALA A 59 -21.01 15.65 -9.81
N VAL A 60 -20.15 15.78 -8.80
CA VAL A 60 -19.89 14.73 -7.81
C VAL A 60 -20.97 14.78 -6.72
N PRO A 61 -21.77 13.71 -6.51
CA PRO A 61 -22.78 13.66 -5.47
C PRO A 61 -22.18 13.78 -4.05
N THR A 62 -22.97 14.22 -3.08
CA THR A 62 -22.55 14.23 -1.66
C THR A 62 -22.40 12.81 -1.11
N GLY A 63 -21.35 12.56 -0.31
CA GLY A 63 -21.12 11.27 0.35
C GLY A 63 -19.81 10.63 -0.11
N TRP A 64 -19.79 9.29 -0.15
CA TRP A 64 -18.69 8.51 -0.72
C TRP A 64 -18.88 8.45 -2.22
N SER A 65 -18.15 9.26 -2.98
CA SER A 65 -18.37 9.47 -4.40
C SER A 65 -17.07 9.75 -5.13
N ASP A 66 -17.09 9.61 -6.44
CA ASP A 66 -15.95 9.92 -7.30
C ASP A 66 -16.37 10.61 -8.60
N THR A 67 -15.39 10.83 -9.46
CA THR A 67 -15.57 11.40 -10.79
C THR A 67 -15.81 10.34 -11.87
N ASP A 68 -15.93 9.05 -11.52
CA ASP A 68 -16.30 8.05 -12.51
C ASP A 68 -17.74 8.31 -12.93
N THR A 69 -18.02 8.22 -14.22
CA THR A 69 -19.33 8.53 -14.76
C THR A 69 -20.14 7.25 -14.97
N THR A 70 -21.40 7.25 -14.56
CA THR A 70 -22.35 6.22 -15.00
C THR A 70 -22.87 6.55 -16.41
N SER A 71 -24.00 5.98 -16.83
CA SER A 71 -24.61 6.19 -18.15
C SER A 71 -24.80 7.66 -18.57
N ASP A 72 -24.68 8.63 -17.65
CA ASP A 72 -24.59 10.06 -17.92
C ASP A 72 -23.16 10.58 -17.65
N ALA A 73 -22.48 11.09 -18.68
CA ALA A 73 -21.10 11.60 -18.62
C ALA A 73 -20.93 12.90 -17.81
N THR A 74 -22.02 13.44 -17.22
CA THR A 74 -22.01 14.68 -16.44
C THR A 74 -22.20 14.46 -14.95
N ILE A 75 -22.51 13.23 -14.51
CA ILE A 75 -22.81 12.90 -13.12
C ILE A 75 -21.81 11.84 -12.63
N GLY A 76 -21.12 12.16 -11.53
CA GLY A 76 -20.20 11.24 -10.85
C GLY A 76 -20.95 10.13 -10.11
N THR A 77 -20.26 9.04 -9.79
CA THR A 77 -20.89 7.93 -9.07
C THR A 77 -20.94 8.17 -7.56
N SER A 78 -21.88 7.51 -6.88
CA SER A 78 -21.96 7.47 -5.42
C SER A 78 -22.01 6.02 -4.94
N TYR A 79 -21.43 5.80 -3.76
CA TYR A 79 -21.21 4.49 -3.17
C TYR A 79 -21.63 4.47 -1.69
N ASN A 80 -21.80 3.27 -1.16
CA ASN A 80 -21.81 3.07 0.28
C ASN A 80 -20.37 3.15 0.84
N LEU A 81 -20.24 3.47 2.14
CA LEU A 81 -18.95 3.47 2.83
C LEU A 81 -18.24 2.10 2.73
N PHE A 82 -19.02 1.01 2.79
CA PHE A 82 -18.54 -0.37 2.74
C PHE A 82 -18.65 -0.95 1.32
N GLN A 83 -18.40 -0.14 0.29
CA GLN A 83 -18.34 -0.63 -1.07
C GLN A 83 -17.22 -1.68 -1.14
N PRO A 84 -17.53 -2.95 -1.40
CA PRO A 84 -16.57 -4.05 -1.22
C PRO A 84 -15.49 -4.07 -2.31
N THR A 85 -15.69 -3.34 -3.40
CA THR A 85 -14.84 -3.33 -4.59
C THR A 85 -14.56 -1.91 -5.07
N GLY A 86 -13.34 -1.63 -5.49
CA GLY A 86 -12.97 -0.32 -6.06
C GLY A 86 -11.55 0.14 -5.79
N GLN A 87 -10.75 -0.65 -5.09
CA GLN A 87 -9.29 -0.47 -5.06
C GLN A 87 -8.59 -1.76 -5.47
N THR A 88 -7.46 -1.61 -6.14
CA THR A 88 -6.52 -2.71 -6.41
C THR A 88 -5.17 -2.31 -5.85
N MET A 89 -4.54 -3.22 -5.11
CA MET A 89 -3.19 -3.05 -4.60
C MET A 89 -2.34 -4.14 -5.24
N GLU A 90 -1.18 -3.79 -5.81
CA GLU A 90 -0.36 -4.69 -6.62
C GLU A 90 0.00 -5.99 -5.89
N TRP A 91 0.15 -5.94 -4.56
CA TRP A 91 0.50 -7.09 -3.72
C TRP A 91 -0.70 -7.77 -3.05
N VAL A 92 -1.93 -7.39 -3.39
CA VAL A 92 -3.15 -8.05 -2.90
C VAL A 92 -3.92 -8.59 -4.10
N ASP A 93 -3.92 -9.92 -4.26
CA ASP A 93 -4.64 -10.62 -5.33
C ASP A 93 -6.16 -10.72 -5.02
N ALA A 94 -6.75 -9.60 -4.64
CA ALA A 94 -8.17 -9.44 -4.39
C ALA A 94 -8.57 -7.97 -4.60
N GLU A 95 -9.77 -7.76 -5.12
CA GLU A 95 -10.35 -6.42 -5.20
C GLU A 95 -10.72 -5.93 -3.79
N LEU A 96 -10.19 -4.78 -3.41
CA LEU A 96 -10.31 -4.23 -2.07
C LEU A 96 -11.47 -3.25 -1.95
N PRO A 97 -12.01 -3.06 -0.73
CA PRO A 97 -13.01 -2.05 -0.47
C PRO A 97 -12.57 -0.66 -0.91
N LYS A 98 -13.51 0.09 -1.50
CA LYS A 98 -13.19 1.38 -2.13
C LYS A 98 -12.80 2.47 -1.11
N PHE A 99 -13.39 2.42 0.09
CA PHE A 99 -13.24 3.49 1.10
C PHE A 99 -12.91 2.98 2.51
N ALA A 100 -13.51 1.87 2.93
CA ALA A 100 -13.29 1.29 4.25
C ALA A 100 -12.28 0.13 4.16
N LEU A 101 -10.99 0.44 4.16
CA LEU A 101 -9.95 -0.56 4.32
C LEU A 101 -9.89 -1.00 5.79
N HIS A 102 -9.82 -2.30 6.01
CA HIS A 102 -9.55 -2.87 7.32
C HIS A 102 -8.14 -3.45 7.30
N GLU A 103 -7.37 -3.20 8.35
CA GLU A 103 -6.08 -3.88 8.51
C GLU A 103 -6.32 -5.38 8.61
N THR A 104 -5.57 -6.15 7.83
CA THR A 104 -5.60 -7.61 7.90
C THR A 104 -5.17 -8.03 9.30
N SER A 105 -6.00 -8.82 9.97
CA SER A 105 -5.61 -9.43 11.24
C SER A 105 -4.41 -10.37 11.01
N MET A 106 -3.62 -10.64 12.06
CA MET A 106 -2.50 -11.59 11.96
C MET A 106 -2.95 -12.97 11.45
N VAL A 107 -4.15 -13.43 11.88
CA VAL A 107 -4.79 -14.65 11.38
C VAL A 107 -5.05 -14.57 9.86
N GLY A 108 -5.59 -13.45 9.39
CA GLY A 108 -5.82 -13.21 7.96
C GLY A 108 -4.51 -13.13 7.17
N LEU A 109 -3.48 -12.49 7.73
CA LEU A 109 -2.15 -12.43 7.15
C LEU A 109 -1.57 -13.85 6.98
N ILE A 110 -1.52 -14.64 8.05
CA ILE A 110 -0.98 -16.02 8.02
C ILE A 110 -1.72 -16.87 6.97
N LEU A 111 -3.04 -16.76 6.89
CA LEU A 111 -3.82 -17.45 5.86
C LEU A 111 -3.45 -16.97 4.44
N SER A 112 -3.27 -15.66 4.26
CA SER A 112 -2.87 -15.10 2.95
C SER A 112 -1.48 -15.53 2.50
N LEU A 113 -0.53 -15.78 3.42
CA LEU A 113 0.80 -16.27 3.06
C LEU A 113 0.70 -17.64 2.35
N GLY A 114 -0.17 -18.53 2.82
CA GLY A 114 -0.43 -19.81 2.17
C GLY A 114 -1.02 -19.66 0.76
N LEU A 115 -2.01 -18.76 0.60
CA LEU A 115 -2.59 -18.44 -0.70
C LEU A 115 -1.53 -17.90 -1.68
N GLN A 116 -0.72 -16.95 -1.22
CA GLN A 116 0.33 -16.34 -2.04
C GLN A 116 1.39 -17.37 -2.45
N SER A 117 1.71 -18.32 -1.58
CA SER A 117 2.64 -19.41 -1.87
C SER A 117 2.20 -20.30 -3.04
N ILE A 118 0.89 -20.49 -3.21
CA ILE A 118 0.34 -21.23 -4.35
C ILE A 118 0.23 -20.35 -5.60
N ALA A 119 -0.20 -19.09 -5.43
CA ALA A 119 -0.32 -18.15 -6.54
C ALA A 119 1.02 -17.94 -7.25
N ASP A 120 2.10 -17.80 -6.48
CA ASP A 120 3.47 -17.62 -6.98
C ASP A 120 4.21 -18.95 -7.20
N GLY A 121 3.49 -20.08 -7.20
CA GLY A 121 4.06 -21.40 -7.37
C GLY A 121 4.87 -21.55 -8.67
N LEU A 122 6.06 -22.14 -8.56
CA LEU A 122 7.02 -22.37 -9.62
C LEU A 122 6.60 -23.55 -10.48
N ARG A 123 6.26 -23.32 -11.76
CA ARG A 123 5.98 -24.39 -12.75
C ARG A 123 4.92 -25.38 -12.27
N MET A 124 3.89 -24.88 -11.59
CA MET A 124 2.77 -25.68 -11.06
C MET A 124 2.05 -26.51 -12.15
N GLN A 125 2.14 -26.08 -13.41
CA GLN A 125 1.56 -26.78 -14.57
C GLN A 125 2.27 -28.12 -14.89
N GLU A 126 3.46 -28.36 -14.34
CA GLU A 126 4.18 -29.64 -14.48
C GLU A 126 3.63 -30.73 -13.54
N LEU A 127 2.83 -30.36 -12.53
CA LEU A 127 2.19 -31.31 -11.61
C LEU A 127 1.04 -32.05 -12.29
N SER A 128 0.79 -33.29 -11.86
CA SER A 128 -0.42 -34.00 -12.27
C SER A 128 -1.66 -33.28 -11.70
N ALA A 129 -2.83 -33.48 -12.33
CA ALA A 129 -4.07 -32.86 -11.86
C ALA A 129 -4.41 -33.23 -10.40
N THR A 130 -4.06 -34.45 -9.98
CA THR A 130 -4.26 -34.93 -8.61
C THR A 130 -3.26 -34.28 -7.65
N ASP A 131 -1.97 -34.24 -8.00
CA ASP A 131 -0.94 -33.65 -7.15
C ASP A 131 -1.15 -32.14 -7.00
N LEU A 132 -1.54 -31.46 -8.08
CA LEU A 132 -1.86 -30.03 -8.07
C LEU A 132 -3.03 -29.74 -7.11
N ALA A 133 -4.08 -30.56 -7.15
CA ALA A 133 -5.23 -30.41 -6.26
C ALA A 133 -4.85 -30.67 -4.80
N THR A 134 -4.09 -31.72 -4.51
CA THR A 134 -3.61 -32.04 -3.16
C THR A 134 -2.68 -30.96 -2.62
N CYS A 135 -1.73 -30.49 -3.43
CA CYS A 135 -0.81 -29.42 -3.06
C CYS A 135 -1.57 -28.11 -2.75
N THR A 136 -2.45 -27.70 -3.67
CA THR A 136 -3.24 -26.46 -3.51
C THR A 136 -4.13 -26.54 -2.28
N THR A 137 -4.87 -27.63 -2.11
CA THR A 137 -5.78 -27.81 -0.97
C THR A 137 -5.00 -27.92 0.34
N GLY A 138 -3.90 -28.67 0.35
CA GLY A 138 -3.04 -28.83 1.52
C GLY A 138 -2.48 -27.51 2.04
N VAL A 139 -1.97 -26.66 1.14
CA VAL A 139 -1.41 -25.36 1.53
C VAL A 139 -2.49 -24.34 1.89
N THR A 140 -3.55 -24.23 1.07
CA THR A 140 -4.53 -23.13 1.19
C THR A 140 -5.68 -23.41 2.16
N ALA A 141 -6.14 -24.65 2.24
CA ALA A 141 -7.27 -25.05 3.07
C ALA A 141 -6.81 -25.78 4.33
N GLU A 142 -5.81 -26.67 4.24
CA GLU A 142 -5.31 -27.40 5.40
C GLU A 142 -4.18 -26.68 6.13
N GLY A 143 -3.67 -25.56 5.61
CA GLY A 143 -2.62 -24.77 6.26
C GLY A 143 -1.32 -25.55 6.46
N LEU A 144 -0.97 -26.43 5.53
CA LEU A 144 0.27 -27.21 5.52
C LEU A 144 1.40 -26.37 4.92
N VAL A 145 2.04 -25.56 5.77
CA VAL A 145 3.01 -24.54 5.34
C VAL A 145 4.42 -24.76 5.89
N ASP A 146 4.62 -25.66 6.85
CA ASP A 146 5.90 -25.85 7.54
C ASP A 146 6.99 -26.36 6.57
N THR A 147 8.18 -25.76 6.62
CA THR A 147 9.33 -26.15 5.78
C THR A 147 10.06 -27.36 6.36
N ASN A 148 9.88 -27.66 7.65
CA ASN A 148 10.48 -28.83 8.28
C ASN A 148 9.79 -30.12 7.81
N THR A 149 10.52 -30.95 7.07
CA THR A 149 10.02 -32.22 6.52
C THR A 149 9.60 -33.24 7.56
N SER A 150 10.06 -33.11 8.82
CA SER A 150 9.64 -33.96 9.94
C SER A 150 8.34 -33.49 10.61
N SER A 151 7.85 -32.30 10.27
CA SER A 151 6.62 -31.73 10.82
C SER A 151 5.38 -32.46 10.29
N ALA A 152 4.38 -32.63 11.15
CA ALA A 152 3.06 -33.11 10.74
C ALA A 152 2.34 -32.10 9.82
N TYR A 153 2.75 -30.83 9.88
CA TYR A 153 2.16 -29.71 9.14
C TYR A 153 3.05 -29.25 7.98
N ARG A 154 3.98 -30.12 7.56
CA ARG A 154 4.89 -29.85 6.45
C ARG A 154 4.13 -29.57 5.17
N VAL A 155 4.72 -28.74 4.29
CA VAL A 155 4.21 -28.58 2.92
C VAL A 155 4.07 -29.97 2.25
N PRO A 156 2.95 -30.27 1.57
CA PRO A 156 2.73 -31.56 0.93
C PRO A 156 3.88 -31.94 0.00
N THR A 157 4.26 -33.21 0.00
CA THR A 157 5.30 -33.74 -0.91
C THR A 157 4.89 -33.64 -2.37
N GLU A 158 3.59 -33.66 -2.61
CA GLU A 158 2.92 -33.47 -3.89
C GLU A 158 3.21 -32.08 -4.48
N CYS A 159 3.62 -31.10 -3.66
CA CYS A 159 4.08 -29.80 -4.13
C CYS A 159 5.48 -29.85 -4.79
N ALA A 160 6.21 -30.97 -4.74
CA ALA A 160 7.43 -31.27 -5.51
C ALA A 160 8.41 -30.10 -5.77
N GLU A 161 8.77 -29.33 -4.74
CA GLU A 161 9.63 -28.12 -4.83
C GLU A 161 9.11 -27.02 -5.77
N LYS A 162 7.86 -27.12 -6.20
CA LYS A 162 7.13 -26.12 -6.97
C LYS A 162 6.62 -25.00 -6.09
N VAL A 163 6.43 -25.26 -4.80
CA VAL A 163 5.95 -24.26 -3.84
C VAL A 163 7.10 -23.84 -2.94
N ALA A 164 7.36 -22.54 -2.89
CA ALA A 164 8.17 -21.90 -1.88
C ALA A 164 7.22 -21.16 -0.93
N PRO A 165 7.07 -21.60 0.33
CA PRO A 165 6.11 -20.97 1.23
C PRO A 165 6.56 -19.56 1.58
N TYR A 166 5.61 -18.64 1.71
CA TYR A 166 5.85 -17.31 2.27
C TYR A 166 5.89 -17.39 3.80
N LYS A 167 6.89 -16.74 4.40
CA LYS A 167 7.17 -16.71 5.83
C LYS A 167 7.36 -15.30 6.35
N ILE A 168 7.20 -15.15 7.66
CA ILE A 168 7.61 -13.96 8.40
C ILE A 168 9.02 -14.20 8.94
N GLY A 169 9.97 -13.36 8.56
CA GLY A 169 11.34 -13.43 9.06
C GLY A 169 11.44 -12.91 10.50
N ILE A 170 12.24 -13.56 11.33
CA ILE A 170 12.56 -13.07 12.68
C ILE A 170 14.08 -13.05 12.85
N ALA A 171 14.63 -11.91 13.26
CA ALA A 171 16.05 -11.75 13.54
C ALA A 171 16.29 -10.87 14.78
N PRO A 172 17.32 -11.15 15.60
CA PRO A 172 18.20 -12.32 15.55
C PRO A 172 17.56 -13.58 16.15
N ASP A 173 18.07 -14.74 15.77
CA ASP A 173 17.73 -16.01 16.38
C ASP A 173 18.44 -16.16 17.73
N ASN A 174 17.68 -15.98 18.82
CA ASN A 174 18.20 -16.09 20.17
C ASN A 174 17.14 -16.62 21.15
N ALA A 175 17.52 -16.79 22.41
CA ALA A 175 16.62 -17.29 23.44
C ALA A 175 15.37 -16.43 23.64
N PHE A 176 15.47 -15.10 23.47
CA PHE A 176 14.32 -14.21 23.57
C PHE A 176 13.36 -14.42 22.40
N THR A 177 13.85 -14.41 21.16
CA THR A 177 13.00 -14.53 19.97
C THR A 177 12.36 -15.91 19.86
N ARG A 178 13.08 -16.98 20.20
CA ARG A 178 12.56 -18.36 20.21
C ARG A 178 11.66 -18.67 21.40
N ASN A 179 12.14 -18.48 22.62
CA ASN A 179 11.49 -19.05 23.81
C ASN A 179 10.49 -18.09 24.45
N TYR A 180 10.54 -16.80 24.14
CA TYR A 180 9.62 -15.81 24.69
C TYR A 180 8.69 -15.24 23.62
N PHE A 181 9.25 -14.56 22.61
CA PHE A 181 8.44 -13.89 21.59
C PHE A 181 7.62 -14.90 20.77
N ALA A 182 8.26 -15.89 20.15
CA ALA A 182 7.56 -16.84 19.30
C ALA A 182 6.58 -17.73 20.08
N GLU A 183 6.92 -18.16 21.30
CA GLU A 183 5.98 -18.90 22.16
C GLU A 183 4.78 -18.04 22.58
N THR A 184 4.99 -16.76 22.90
CA THR A 184 3.88 -15.83 23.22
C THR A 184 2.98 -15.63 22.01
N MET A 185 3.58 -15.44 20.83
CA MET A 185 2.83 -15.27 19.59
C MET A 185 2.07 -16.55 19.20
N ASP A 186 2.62 -17.73 19.46
CA ASP A 186 1.95 -19.01 19.21
C ASP A 186 0.74 -19.22 20.13
N LEU A 187 0.81 -18.73 21.38
CA LEU A 187 -0.35 -18.73 22.29
C LEU A 187 -1.47 -17.80 21.79
N TRP A 188 -1.11 -16.66 21.19
CA TRP A 188 -2.09 -15.70 20.67
C TRP A 188 -2.64 -16.09 19.29
N TYR A 189 -1.81 -16.74 18.48
CA TYR A 189 -2.11 -17.17 17.12
C TYR A 189 -1.77 -18.65 16.93
N PRO A 190 -2.49 -19.54 17.65
CA PRO A 190 -2.30 -20.96 17.50
C PRO A 190 -2.88 -21.44 16.17
N ARG A 191 -2.55 -22.68 15.81
CA ARG A 191 -3.23 -23.36 14.71
C ARG A 191 -4.72 -23.49 15.04
N MET A 192 -5.59 -23.07 14.13
CA MET A 192 -7.04 -22.99 14.36
C MET A 192 -7.83 -23.57 13.22
N ASP A 193 -8.78 -24.47 13.52
CA ASP A 193 -9.78 -24.92 12.55
C ASP A 193 -10.95 -23.94 12.53
N LEU A 194 -11.26 -23.40 11.36
CA LEU A 194 -12.37 -22.48 11.12
C LEU A 194 -13.66 -23.21 10.74
N LEU A 195 -13.60 -24.49 10.37
CA LEU A 195 -14.75 -25.28 10.00
C LEU A 195 -15.02 -26.37 11.03
N ASN A 196 -16.28 -26.46 11.46
CA ASN A 196 -16.74 -27.60 12.23
C ASN A 196 -17.33 -28.66 11.29
N SER A 197 -16.47 -29.30 10.49
CA SER A 197 -16.85 -30.29 9.48
C SER A 197 -15.88 -31.45 9.45
N SER A 198 -16.39 -32.66 9.19
CA SER A 198 -15.57 -33.86 9.02
C SER A 198 -15.16 -34.11 7.56
N SER A 199 -15.74 -33.37 6.60
CA SER A 199 -15.49 -33.56 5.16
C SER A 199 -14.70 -32.42 4.52
N SER A 200 -14.44 -31.33 5.24
CA SER A 200 -13.76 -30.14 4.75
C SER A 200 -13.04 -29.44 5.88
N SER A 201 -11.75 -29.16 5.70
CA SER A 201 -10.94 -28.40 6.64
C SER A 201 -10.70 -26.99 6.10
N LEU A 202 -10.73 -26.00 7.00
CA LEU A 202 -10.16 -24.68 6.73
C LEU A 202 -9.37 -24.30 7.96
N VAL A 203 -8.06 -24.51 7.89
CA VAL A 203 -7.16 -24.39 9.02
C VAL A 203 -6.27 -23.18 8.80
N VAL A 204 -6.22 -22.31 9.80
CA VAL A 204 -5.20 -21.27 9.89
C VAL A 204 -3.95 -21.90 10.51
N PRO A 205 -2.80 -21.85 9.82
CA PRO A 205 -1.52 -22.23 10.41
C PRO A 205 -1.21 -21.45 11.70
N SER A 206 -0.38 -22.02 12.57
CA SER A 206 0.11 -21.28 13.73
C SER A 206 1.14 -20.22 13.31
N PHE A 207 1.38 -19.25 14.19
CA PHE A 207 2.46 -18.29 13.99
C PHE A 207 3.82 -18.99 13.84
N LYS A 208 4.12 -19.99 14.68
CA LYS A 208 5.40 -20.72 14.63
C LYS A 208 5.59 -21.51 13.34
N GLU A 209 4.50 -22.03 12.77
CA GLU A 209 4.53 -22.70 11.46
C GLU A 209 4.80 -21.71 10.33
N SER A 210 4.58 -20.41 10.53
CA SER A 210 4.59 -19.36 9.51
C SER A 210 5.81 -18.46 9.55
N VAL A 211 6.79 -18.74 10.42
CA VAL A 211 8.00 -17.92 10.60
C VAL A 211 9.25 -18.65 10.16
N GLN A 212 10.27 -17.86 9.80
CA GLN A 212 11.64 -18.32 9.56
C GLN A 212 12.59 -17.48 10.42
N PHE A 213 13.45 -18.15 11.19
CA PHE A 213 14.45 -17.48 12.02
C PHE A 213 15.75 -17.28 11.25
N PHE A 214 16.42 -16.17 11.55
CA PHE A 214 17.73 -15.80 11.01
C PHE A 214 18.68 -15.40 12.14
N ASP A 215 19.91 -15.89 12.09
CA ASP A 215 20.92 -15.65 13.13
C ASP A 215 21.15 -14.16 13.45
N SER A 216 21.04 -13.30 12.43
CA SER A 216 21.21 -11.86 12.56
C SER A 216 20.46 -11.09 11.47
N ASN A 217 20.37 -9.76 11.62
CA ASN A 217 19.84 -8.88 10.58
C ASN A 217 20.68 -8.94 9.29
N ASP A 218 21.99 -9.12 9.41
CA ASP A 218 22.88 -9.27 8.25
C ASP A 218 22.61 -10.60 7.52
N ALA A 219 22.41 -11.70 8.27
CA ALA A 219 22.06 -13.00 7.69
C ALA A 219 20.71 -12.96 6.96
N LEU A 220 19.70 -12.29 7.53
CA LEU A 220 18.43 -12.03 6.85
C LEU A 220 18.64 -11.24 5.55
N THR A 221 19.45 -10.19 5.60
CA THR A 221 19.73 -9.33 4.44
C THR A 221 20.49 -10.07 3.34
N GLU A 222 21.45 -10.92 3.71
CA GLU A 222 22.18 -11.77 2.77
C GLU A 222 21.26 -12.81 2.15
N TYR A 223 20.40 -13.44 2.94
CA TYR A 223 19.42 -14.41 2.48
C TYR A 223 18.48 -13.84 1.40
N VAL A 224 17.86 -12.69 1.64
CA VAL A 224 16.92 -12.08 0.67
C VAL A 224 17.61 -11.59 -0.61
N LYS A 225 18.93 -11.40 -0.57
CA LYS A 225 19.76 -11.06 -1.75
C LYS A 225 20.33 -12.28 -2.46
N SER A 226 20.22 -13.47 -1.86
CA SER A 226 20.79 -14.69 -2.41
C SER A 226 20.07 -15.08 -3.70
N ASP A 227 20.81 -15.73 -4.60
CA ASP A 227 20.22 -16.28 -5.82
C ASP A 227 19.19 -17.38 -5.52
N ASP A 228 19.25 -18.00 -4.34
CA ASP A 228 18.37 -19.10 -3.93
C ASP A 228 17.08 -18.65 -3.23
N TYR A 229 16.92 -17.34 -3.00
CA TYR A 229 15.72 -16.77 -2.39
C TYR A 229 14.43 -17.18 -3.12
N GLY A 230 13.48 -17.76 -2.39
CA GLY A 230 12.20 -18.18 -2.95
C GLY A 230 12.27 -19.45 -3.81
N LYS A 231 13.38 -20.19 -3.78
CA LYS A 231 13.54 -21.43 -4.54
C LYS A 231 13.24 -22.66 -3.68
N GLY A 232 11.95 -23.00 -3.62
CA GLY A 232 11.46 -24.23 -2.99
C GLY A 232 11.32 -24.14 -1.48
N LEU A 233 11.30 -25.31 -0.83
CA LEU A 233 10.98 -25.44 0.60
C LEU A 233 12.11 -24.97 1.52
N ASP A 234 13.36 -25.24 1.15
CA ASP A 234 14.52 -24.86 1.96
C ASP A 234 14.80 -23.35 1.93
N ASN A 235 14.32 -22.68 0.87
CA ASN A 235 14.49 -21.24 0.68
C ASN A 235 13.12 -20.56 0.50
N PRO A 236 12.32 -20.42 1.57
CA PRO A 236 11.02 -19.77 1.53
C PRO A 236 11.10 -18.28 1.16
N HIS A 237 10.01 -17.73 0.64
CA HIS A 237 9.88 -16.27 0.51
C HIS A 237 9.71 -15.62 1.88
N ILE A 238 10.26 -14.41 2.06
CA ILE A 238 10.05 -13.60 3.27
C ILE A 238 9.12 -12.45 2.92
N TYR A 239 7.88 -12.53 3.39
CA TYR A 239 6.86 -11.50 3.17
C TYR A 239 7.20 -10.21 3.91
N ALA A 240 7.55 -10.35 5.19
CA ALA A 240 7.95 -9.27 6.08
C ALA A 240 8.91 -9.83 7.14
N ALA A 241 9.65 -8.96 7.81
CA ALA A 241 10.55 -9.36 8.88
C ALA A 241 10.37 -8.50 10.14
N ILE A 242 10.48 -9.16 11.30
CA ILE A 242 10.53 -8.54 12.62
C ILE A 242 11.98 -8.59 13.09
N VAL A 243 12.60 -7.41 13.16
CA VAL A 243 14.00 -7.27 13.54
C VAL A 243 14.09 -6.59 14.91
N PHE A 244 14.68 -7.29 15.88
CA PHE A 244 14.93 -6.76 17.21
C PHE A 244 16.32 -6.14 17.27
N ASP A 245 16.39 -4.82 17.43
CA ASP A 245 17.65 -4.08 17.61
C ASP A 245 18.30 -4.40 18.98
N SER A 246 17.47 -4.60 20.00
CA SER A 246 17.90 -5.06 21.31
C SER A 246 16.84 -5.97 21.93
N ALA A 247 17.28 -6.94 22.74
CA ALA A 247 16.42 -7.87 23.45
C ALA A 247 16.95 -8.15 24.86
N PRO A 248 16.09 -8.42 25.85
CA PRO A 248 16.52 -8.88 27.17
C PRO A 248 17.26 -10.22 27.06
N GLU A 249 18.30 -10.40 27.88
CA GLU A 249 19.09 -11.63 27.92
C GLU A 249 18.97 -12.34 29.27
N GLY A 250 19.04 -13.68 29.26
CA GLY A 250 19.08 -14.51 30.46
C GLY A 250 17.92 -14.23 31.42
N ASP A 251 18.26 -13.97 32.69
CA ASP A 251 17.29 -13.72 33.77
C ASP A 251 16.50 -12.41 33.59
N ALA A 252 16.90 -11.54 32.66
CA ALA A 252 16.14 -10.34 32.33
C ALA A 252 14.90 -10.65 31.48
N ILE A 253 14.83 -11.81 30.82
CA ILE A 253 13.68 -12.23 30.01
C ILE A 253 12.48 -12.47 30.94
N GLY A 254 11.41 -11.70 30.74
CA GLY A 254 10.21 -11.74 31.60
C GLY A 254 10.30 -10.91 32.87
N SER A 255 11.41 -10.20 33.09
CA SER A 255 11.54 -9.22 34.17
C SER A 255 10.93 -7.87 33.79
N PHE A 256 10.34 -7.16 34.76
CA PHE A 256 9.77 -5.83 34.53
C PHE A 256 10.89 -4.80 34.36
N ALA A 257 10.90 -4.09 33.24
CA ALA A 257 11.72 -2.90 33.03
C ALA A 257 10.85 -1.64 33.10
N SER A 258 11.43 -0.53 33.58
CA SER A 258 10.79 0.78 33.51
C SER A 258 10.64 1.19 32.03
N ILE A 259 9.44 1.63 31.64
CA ILE A 259 9.12 2.10 30.28
C ILE A 259 9.35 3.63 30.17
N GLU A 260 9.90 4.26 31.21
CA GLU A 260 10.20 5.68 31.15
C GLU A 260 11.47 5.94 30.31
N TYR A 261 11.24 6.59 29.17
CA TYR A 261 12.25 7.16 28.28
C TYR A 261 12.57 8.61 28.66
#